data_AF-A0A960LD48-F1
#
_entry.id   AF-A0A960LD48-F1
#
_cell.length_a   1.000
_cell.length_b   1.000
_cell.length_c   1.000
_cell.angle_alpha   90.00
_cell.angle_beta   90.00
_cell.angle_gamma   90.00
#
_symmetry.space_group_name_H-M   'P 1'
#
loop_
_entity.id
_entity.type
_entity.pdbx_description
1 polymer ?
#
loop_
_entity_poly.entity_id
_entity_poly.type
_entity_poly.pdbx_seq_one_letter_code
_entity_poly.pdbx_strand_id
1 'polypeptide(L)'
;MKTLWTTCLVLLLASFAIAEEFAAPILLTSGGQSADAQMVKTLLMREKIPYDLNLQATSKDLENHATVVIVLGGSSKGLGAAKVSAEQESARISELLDKAREESIPVLALHIGGKNRRGALSDEFNRLGAEKADEVIVVSGGDDDGMFKSIAKEKKTPIFEAAKIADLGPMLRERFVAPEETSEE
;
A
#
# COMPACT_ATOMS: atom_id res chain seq x y z
N MET A 1 41.67 20.02 -47.05
CA MET A 1 40.21 19.82 -46.92
C MET A 1 39.96 18.36 -46.57
N LYS A 2 39.77 18.04 -45.29
CA LYS A 2 39.24 16.74 -44.83
C LYS A 2 38.30 17.05 -43.67
N THR A 3 37.01 16.88 -43.92
CA THR A 3 35.91 17.14 -42.99
C THR A 3 35.94 16.14 -41.85
N LEU A 4 36.07 16.64 -40.62
CA LEU A 4 36.07 15.85 -39.39
C LEU A 4 34.62 15.64 -38.97
N TRP A 5 34.13 14.41 -39.11
CA TRP A 5 32.81 13.99 -38.63
C TRP A 5 32.87 13.87 -37.10
N THR A 6 32.35 14.87 -36.40
CA THR A 6 32.11 14.82 -34.96
C THR A 6 30.98 13.82 -34.70
N THR A 7 31.33 12.61 -34.29
CA THR A 7 30.35 11.60 -33.87
C THR A 7 29.81 11.99 -32.51
N CYS A 8 28.51 12.30 -32.48
CA CYS A 8 27.75 12.63 -31.29
C CYS A 8 27.56 11.36 -30.44
N LEU A 9 28.34 11.21 -29.36
CA LEU A 9 28.12 10.16 -28.36
C LEU A 9 27.02 10.62 -27.42
N VAL A 10 25.77 10.31 -27.76
CA VAL A 10 24.63 10.46 -26.85
C VAL A 10 24.73 9.35 -25.81
N LEU A 11 25.23 9.70 -24.62
CA LEU A 11 25.15 8.86 -23.43
C LEU A 11 23.67 8.76 -23.02
N LEU A 12 23.03 7.68 -23.47
CA LEU A 12 21.70 7.30 -23.02
C LEU A 12 21.84 6.81 -21.56
N LEU A 13 21.69 7.73 -20.60
CA LEU A 13 21.47 7.38 -19.21
C LEU A 13 20.13 6.64 -19.15
N ALA A 14 20.17 5.31 -19.15
CA ALA A 14 19.04 4.51 -18.75
C ALA A 14 18.79 4.83 -17.27
N SER A 15 17.78 5.67 -17.01
CA SER A 15 17.24 5.83 -15.67
C SER A 15 16.71 4.48 -15.24
N PHE A 16 17.51 3.70 -14.52
CA PHE A 16 17.01 2.60 -13.73
C PHE A 16 16.06 3.23 -12.71
N ALA A 17 14.76 3.08 -12.93
CA ALA A 17 13.78 3.32 -11.89
C ALA A 17 14.17 2.39 -10.73
N ILE A 18 14.58 2.99 -9.62
CA ILE A 18 14.74 2.25 -8.36
C ILE A 18 13.33 1.76 -8.04
N ALA A 19 13.13 0.44 -8.03
CA ALA A 19 11.90 -0.12 -7.52
C ALA A 19 11.79 0.31 -6.06
N GLU A 20 10.66 0.88 -5.65
CA GLU A 20 10.47 1.22 -4.24
C GLU A 20 10.56 -0.06 -3.41
N GLU A 21 11.53 -0.09 -2.51
CA GLU A 21 11.78 -1.24 -1.65
C GLU A 21 10.95 -1.06 -0.38
N PHE A 22 9.98 -1.95 -0.19
CA PHE A 22 9.21 -2.02 1.05
C PHE A 22 10.12 -2.58 2.15
N ALA A 23 10.22 -1.86 3.26
CA ALA A 23 11.12 -2.22 4.36
C ALA A 23 10.46 -2.03 5.72
N ALA A 24 10.95 -2.78 6.70
CA ALA A 24 10.61 -2.57 8.11
C ALA A 24 11.47 -1.42 8.68
N PRO A 25 10.98 -0.71 9.72
CA PRO A 25 9.72 -0.93 10.43
C PRO A 25 8.49 -0.39 9.67
N ILE A 26 7.39 -1.15 9.73
CA ILE A 26 6.13 -0.85 9.05
C ILE A 26 5.21 -0.05 9.97
N LEU A 27 4.68 1.08 9.49
CA LEU A 27 3.51 1.71 10.08
C LEU A 27 2.25 1.04 9.52
N LEU A 28 1.61 0.17 10.32
CA LEU A 28 0.33 -0.42 9.95
C LEU A 28 -0.81 0.49 10.42
N THR A 29 -1.64 0.93 9.48
CA THR A 29 -2.80 1.78 9.78
C THR A 29 -4.05 1.34 9.03
N SER A 30 -5.19 1.88 9.46
CA SER A 30 -6.48 1.65 8.79
C SER A 30 -6.81 2.85 7.89
N GLY A 31 -7.46 2.59 6.76
CA GLY A 31 -8.12 3.58 5.92
C GLY A 31 -9.62 3.30 5.85
N GLY A 32 -10.40 3.81 6.80
CA GLY A 32 -11.84 3.57 6.91
C GLY A 32 -12.30 2.86 8.20
N GLN A 33 -11.38 2.66 9.16
CA GLN A 33 -11.63 2.13 10.50
C GLN A 33 -12.32 0.75 10.54
N SER A 34 -12.03 -0.09 9.55
CA SER A 34 -12.52 -1.47 9.53
C SER A 34 -11.71 -2.40 10.43
N ALA A 35 -12.34 -3.52 10.81
CA ALA A 35 -11.66 -4.60 11.53
C ALA A 35 -10.56 -5.29 10.69
N ASP A 36 -10.55 -5.04 9.38
CA ASP A 36 -9.63 -5.62 8.42
C ASP A 36 -8.16 -5.30 8.79
N ALA A 37 -7.89 -4.12 9.36
CA ALA A 37 -6.54 -3.76 9.84
C ALA A 37 -6.00 -4.70 10.94
N GLN A 38 -6.88 -5.19 11.83
CA GLN A 38 -6.49 -6.17 12.86
C GLN A 38 -6.23 -7.56 12.25
N MET A 39 -6.91 -7.90 11.16
CA MET A 39 -6.64 -9.14 10.43
C MET A 39 -5.27 -9.08 9.76
N VAL A 40 -4.91 -7.96 9.12
CA VAL A 40 -3.57 -7.75 8.55
C VAL A 40 -2.50 -7.77 9.63
N LYS A 41 -2.72 -7.12 10.78
CA LYS A 41 -1.83 -7.25 11.95
C LYS A 41 -1.53 -8.71 12.27
N THR A 42 -2.57 -9.54 12.33
CA THR A 42 -2.43 -10.98 12.65
C THR A 42 -1.60 -11.72 11.60
N LEU A 43 -1.73 -11.34 10.32
CA LEU A 43 -0.89 -11.87 9.24
C LEU A 43 0.57 -11.45 9.41
N LEU A 44 0.87 -10.17 9.62
CA LEU A 44 2.24 -9.69 9.85
C LEU A 44 2.90 -10.39 11.05
N MET A 45 2.18 -10.57 12.15
CA MET A 45 2.64 -11.35 13.30
C MET A 45 3.02 -12.78 12.92
N ARG A 46 2.15 -13.48 12.16
CA ARG A 46 2.38 -14.86 11.72
C ARG A 46 3.61 -14.97 10.83
N GLU A 47 3.80 -13.99 9.94
CA GLU A 47 4.95 -13.93 9.05
C GLU A 47 6.22 -13.41 9.73
N LYS A 48 6.15 -13.03 11.01
CA LYS A 48 7.24 -12.45 11.81
C LYS A 48 7.78 -11.13 11.24
N ILE A 49 6.93 -10.37 10.56
CA ILE A 49 7.27 -9.05 10.04
C ILE A 49 7.05 -8.00 11.15
N PRO A 50 8.07 -7.21 11.53
CA PRO A 50 7.90 -6.14 12.51
C PRO A 50 6.96 -5.04 12.02
N TYR A 51 6.05 -4.61 12.88
CA TYR A 51 5.10 -3.53 12.58
C TYR A 51 4.75 -2.76 13.85
N ASP A 52 4.40 -1.50 13.67
CA ASP A 52 3.75 -0.66 14.67
C ASP A 52 2.33 -0.36 14.20
N LEU A 53 1.35 -0.76 15.01
CA LEU A 53 -0.07 -0.54 14.70
C LEU A 53 -0.55 0.77 15.31
N ASN A 54 -0.96 1.71 14.46
CA ASN A 54 -1.79 2.84 14.86
C ASN A 54 -2.98 2.98 13.90
N LEU A 55 -4.18 2.65 14.39
CA LEU A 55 -5.41 2.69 13.56
C LEU A 55 -5.80 4.10 13.13
N GLN A 56 -5.37 5.14 13.86
CA GLN A 56 -5.65 6.55 13.58
C GLN A 56 -4.34 7.30 13.31
N ALA A 57 -3.38 6.64 12.68
CA ALA A 57 -2.09 7.23 12.37
C ALA A 57 -2.23 8.55 11.60
N THR A 58 -1.37 9.48 11.95
CA THR A 58 -1.26 10.81 11.36
C THR A 58 0.13 10.98 10.75
N SER A 59 0.35 12.08 10.04
CA SER A 59 1.67 12.45 9.50
C SER A 59 2.81 12.38 10.54
N LYS A 60 2.52 12.62 11.83
CA LYS A 60 3.51 12.54 12.92
C LYS A 60 3.99 11.12 13.22
N ASP A 61 3.19 10.12 12.88
CA ASP A 61 3.51 8.72 13.12
C ASP A 61 4.44 8.15 12.02
N LEU A 62 4.71 8.90 10.94
CA LEU A 62 5.64 8.49 9.90
C LEU A 62 7.09 8.44 10.37
N GLU A 63 7.43 9.22 11.40
CA GLU A 63 8.78 9.27 11.94
C GLU A 63 9.24 7.87 12.35
N ASN A 64 10.45 7.50 11.92
CA ASN A 64 11.07 6.19 12.15
C ASN A 64 10.48 5.00 11.38
N HIS A 65 9.52 5.21 10.46
CA HIS A 65 8.97 4.13 9.64
C HIS A 65 9.50 4.16 8.21
N ALA A 66 9.82 2.98 7.68
CA ALA A 66 10.32 2.83 6.32
C ALA A 66 9.22 2.50 5.31
N THR A 67 8.01 2.17 5.77
CA THR A 67 6.87 1.86 4.91
C THR A 67 5.56 2.11 5.64
N VAL A 68 4.57 2.64 4.93
CA VAL A 68 3.17 2.69 5.39
C VAL A 68 2.41 1.53 4.77
N VAL A 69 1.81 0.68 5.61
CA VAL A 69 0.79 -0.30 5.17
C VAL A 69 -0.57 0.22 5.59
N ILE A 70 -1.38 0.62 4.61
CA ILE A 70 -2.74 1.11 4.84
C ILE A 70 -3.78 0.06 4.44
N VAL A 71 -4.65 -0.32 5.38
CA VAL A 71 -5.70 -1.32 5.15
C VAL A 71 -7.01 -0.63 4.84
N LEU A 72 -7.44 -0.73 3.59
CA LEU A 72 -8.57 -0.01 3.00
C LEU A 72 -9.88 -0.76 3.21
N GLY A 73 -10.88 -0.04 3.72
CA GLY A 73 -12.25 -0.52 3.83
C GLY A 73 -13.00 0.23 4.93
N GLY A 74 -14.21 0.69 4.60
CA GLY A 74 -15.06 1.46 5.49
C GLY A 74 -15.81 0.61 6.52
N SER A 75 -16.07 1.21 7.69
CA SER A 75 -16.92 0.66 8.74
C SER A 75 -17.60 1.77 9.53
N SER A 76 -18.92 1.97 9.36
CA SER A 76 -19.66 2.98 10.13
C SER A 76 -19.57 2.75 11.64
N LYS A 77 -19.58 1.48 12.09
CA LYS A 77 -19.36 1.13 13.50
C LYS A 77 -17.94 1.47 13.95
N GLY A 78 -16.95 1.24 13.09
CA GLY A 78 -15.55 1.55 13.35
C GLY A 78 -15.29 3.04 13.48
N LEU A 79 -15.80 3.84 12.54
CA LEU A 79 -15.78 5.31 12.59
C LEU A 79 -16.41 5.83 13.88
N GLY A 80 -17.58 5.29 14.27
CA GLY A 80 -18.24 5.64 15.53
C GLY A 80 -17.40 5.31 16.77
N ALA A 81 -16.71 4.16 16.78
CA ALA A 81 -15.82 3.78 17.88
C ALA A 81 -14.55 4.65 17.95
N ALA A 82 -14.01 5.03 16.79
CA ALA A 82 -12.87 5.93 16.62
C ALA A 82 -13.23 7.41 16.86
N LYS A 83 -14.53 7.72 16.97
CA LYS A 83 -15.08 9.07 17.17
C LYS A 83 -14.68 10.04 16.05
N VAL A 84 -14.71 9.56 14.81
CA VAL A 84 -14.43 10.35 13.60
C VAL A 84 -15.58 10.23 12.60
N SER A 85 -15.81 11.27 11.82
CA SER A 85 -16.70 11.23 10.65
C SER A 85 -15.99 10.62 9.43
N ALA A 86 -16.75 10.31 8.37
CA ALA A 86 -16.16 9.83 7.12
C ALA A 86 -15.24 10.91 6.50
N GLU A 87 -15.66 12.17 6.53
CA GLU A 87 -14.90 13.29 5.99
C GLU A 87 -13.60 13.53 6.77
N GLN A 88 -13.65 13.41 8.11
CA GLN A 88 -12.46 13.50 8.95
C GLN A 88 -11.48 12.35 8.69
N GLU A 89 -12.00 11.15 8.48
CA GLU A 89 -11.19 9.99 8.14
C GLU A 89 -10.54 10.14 6.75
N SER A 90 -11.29 10.59 5.74
CA SER A 90 -10.77 10.89 4.40
C SER A 90 -9.69 11.97 4.45
N ALA A 91 -9.89 13.04 5.24
CA ALA A 91 -8.88 14.07 5.42
C ALA A 91 -7.60 13.53 6.06
N ARG A 92 -7.72 12.71 7.12
CA ARG A 92 -6.58 12.07 7.79
C ARG A 92 -5.81 11.16 6.83
N ILE A 93 -6.51 10.31 6.08
CA ILE A 93 -5.87 9.40 5.10
C ILE A 93 -5.14 10.23 4.05
N SER A 94 -5.76 11.27 3.48
CA SER A 94 -5.10 12.09 2.48
C SER A 94 -3.84 12.75 3.03
N GLU A 95 -3.93 13.40 4.20
CA GLU A 95 -2.80 14.07 4.83
C GLU A 95 -1.64 13.10 5.08
N LEU A 96 -1.93 11.92 5.66
CA LEU A 96 -0.93 10.89 5.93
C LEU A 96 -0.22 10.44 4.65
N LEU A 97 -0.97 10.10 3.60
CA LEU A 97 -0.40 9.56 2.37
C LEU A 97 0.31 10.62 1.54
N ASP A 98 -0.17 11.86 1.55
CA ASP A 98 0.54 12.99 0.94
C ASP A 98 1.88 13.23 1.64
N LYS A 99 1.90 13.19 2.98
CA LYS A 99 3.13 13.34 3.75
C LYS A 99 4.11 12.18 3.52
N ALA A 100 3.63 10.94 3.48
CA ALA A 100 4.46 9.77 3.19
C ALA A 100 5.17 9.93 1.83
N ARG A 101 4.43 10.37 0.80
CA ARG A 101 5.00 10.68 -0.52
C ARG A 101 6.03 11.81 -0.49
N GLU A 102 5.76 12.90 0.22
CA GLU A 102 6.72 14.00 0.37
C GLU A 102 8.04 13.54 1.00
N GLU A 103 7.97 12.58 1.93
CA GLU A 103 9.13 12.01 2.62
C GLU A 103 9.74 10.80 1.90
N SER A 104 9.20 10.44 0.72
CA SER A 104 9.60 9.24 -0.04
C SER A 104 9.49 7.94 0.78
N ILE A 105 8.47 7.87 1.65
CA ILE A 105 8.11 6.67 2.39
C ILE A 105 7.08 5.89 1.55
N PRO A 106 7.40 4.67 1.08
CA PRO A 106 6.53 3.90 0.22
C PRO A 106 5.23 3.48 0.93
N VAL A 107 4.14 3.44 0.16
CA VAL A 107 2.78 3.13 0.62
C VAL A 107 2.28 1.84 -0.04
N LEU A 108 2.06 0.82 0.79
CA LEU A 108 1.38 -0.42 0.40
C LEU A 108 -0.10 -0.35 0.83
N ALA A 109 -1.00 -0.28 -0.15
CA ALA A 109 -2.44 -0.33 0.08
C ALA A 109 -2.97 -1.76 0.01
N LEU A 110 -3.69 -2.18 1.06
CA LEU A 110 -4.30 -3.51 1.14
C LEU A 110 -5.83 -3.40 1.19
N HIS A 111 -6.52 -4.03 0.24
CA HIS A 111 -7.95 -4.29 0.37
C HIS A 111 -8.21 -5.78 0.50
N ILE A 112 -8.41 -6.24 1.73
CA ILE A 112 -8.53 -7.68 2.03
C ILE A 112 -9.98 -8.19 2.06
N GLY A 113 -10.93 -7.29 1.87
CA GLY A 113 -12.35 -7.57 1.86
C GLY A 113 -12.82 -8.12 0.51
N GLY A 114 -13.78 -9.04 0.53
CA GLY A 114 -14.51 -9.42 -0.68
C GLY A 114 -15.60 -8.40 -1.03
N LYS A 115 -16.46 -8.73 -2.00
CA LYS A 115 -17.54 -7.87 -2.49
C LYS A 115 -18.40 -7.21 -1.40
N ASN A 116 -18.66 -7.90 -0.29
CA ASN A 116 -19.43 -7.38 0.84
C ASN A 116 -18.74 -6.26 1.63
N ARG A 117 -17.46 -5.99 1.36
CA ARG A 117 -16.66 -4.90 1.95
C ARG A 117 -16.55 -3.70 1.00
N ARG A 118 -17.14 -3.77 -0.20
CA ARG A 118 -17.33 -2.66 -1.15
C ARG A 118 -18.66 -1.95 -0.91
N GLY A 119 -18.81 -0.76 -1.49
CA GLY A 119 -20.00 0.09 -1.33
C GLY A 119 -19.61 1.53 -0.99
N ALA A 120 -20.55 2.47 -1.09
CA ALA A 120 -20.28 3.91 -1.11
C ALA A 120 -19.25 4.40 -0.06
N LEU A 121 -19.44 4.03 1.22
CA LEU A 121 -18.52 4.43 2.29
C LEU A 121 -17.12 3.82 2.13
N SER A 122 -17.02 2.53 1.85
CA SER A 122 -15.72 1.88 1.64
C SER A 122 -15.03 2.41 0.40
N ASP A 123 -15.78 2.61 -0.68
CA ASP A 123 -15.26 2.99 -1.98
C ASP A 123 -14.63 4.38 -1.97
N GLU A 124 -15.12 5.28 -1.11
CA GLU A 124 -14.47 6.57 -0.83
C GLU A 124 -13.03 6.38 -0.32
N PHE A 125 -12.85 5.62 0.77
CA PHE A 125 -11.52 5.37 1.34
C PHE A 125 -10.64 4.51 0.42
N ASN A 126 -11.25 3.53 -0.26
CA ASN A 126 -10.55 2.63 -1.17
C ASN A 126 -9.94 3.41 -2.33
N ARG A 127 -10.69 4.33 -2.95
CA ARG A 127 -10.19 5.19 -4.03
C ARG A 127 -9.05 6.07 -3.55
N LEU A 128 -9.28 6.77 -2.44
CA LEU A 128 -8.28 7.68 -1.87
C LEU A 128 -6.95 6.97 -1.58
N GLY A 129 -7.01 5.80 -0.94
CA GLY A 129 -5.82 5.01 -0.63
C GLY A 129 -5.15 4.46 -1.88
N ALA A 130 -5.91 3.85 -2.79
CA ALA A 130 -5.36 3.25 -4.00
C ALA A 130 -4.74 4.28 -4.97
N GLU A 131 -5.30 5.49 -5.05
CA GLU A 131 -4.75 6.56 -5.90
C GLU A 131 -3.42 7.12 -5.40
N LYS A 132 -3.14 6.96 -4.11
CA LYS A 132 -1.94 7.49 -3.45
C LYS A 132 -0.90 6.43 -3.11
N ALA A 133 -1.20 5.15 -3.37
CA ALA A 133 -0.31 4.04 -3.08
C ALA A 133 0.73 3.79 -4.19
N ASP A 134 1.86 3.23 -3.76
CA ASP A 134 2.95 2.80 -4.63
C ASP A 134 2.82 1.32 -5.00
N GLU A 135 2.06 0.56 -4.21
CA GLU A 135 1.55 -0.76 -4.59
C GLU A 135 0.17 -1.01 -3.99
N VAL A 136 -0.68 -1.74 -4.72
CA VAL A 136 -1.98 -2.20 -4.24
C VAL A 136 -2.04 -3.73 -4.23
N ILE A 137 -2.48 -4.33 -3.13
CA ILE A 137 -2.87 -5.74 -3.08
C ILE A 137 -4.35 -5.83 -2.75
N VAL A 138 -5.10 -6.53 -3.59
CA VAL A 138 -6.53 -6.77 -3.40
C VAL A 138 -6.82 -8.25 -3.28
N VAL A 139 -7.76 -8.63 -2.42
CA VAL A 139 -8.37 -9.97 -2.49
C VAL A 139 -9.35 -9.99 -3.67
N SER A 140 -9.30 -11.02 -4.52
CA SER A 140 -10.03 -11.10 -5.80
C SER A 140 -11.46 -10.56 -5.76
N GLY A 141 -12.27 -11.03 -4.81
CA GLY A 141 -13.68 -10.65 -4.71
C GLY A 141 -13.91 -9.17 -4.35
N GLY A 142 -12.89 -8.45 -3.90
CA GLY A 142 -12.92 -7.02 -3.59
C GLY A 142 -12.79 -6.13 -4.83
N ASP A 143 -12.40 -6.69 -5.98
CA ASP A 143 -12.21 -5.97 -7.25
C ASP A 143 -13.03 -6.57 -8.40
N ASP A 144 -14.17 -7.20 -8.09
CA ASP A 144 -15.10 -7.77 -9.09
C ASP A 144 -15.54 -6.76 -10.17
N ASP A 145 -15.61 -5.48 -9.81
CA ASP A 145 -15.97 -4.36 -10.71
C ASP A 145 -14.76 -3.71 -11.40
N GLY A 146 -13.54 -4.16 -11.09
CA GLY A 146 -12.30 -3.62 -11.63
C GLY A 146 -11.93 -2.22 -11.16
N MET A 147 -12.54 -1.70 -10.08
CA MET A 147 -12.24 -0.37 -9.56
C MET A 147 -10.74 -0.19 -9.25
N PHE A 148 -10.14 -1.10 -8.48
CA PHE A 148 -8.73 -1.03 -8.11
C PHE A 148 -7.82 -1.21 -9.33
N LYS A 149 -8.11 -2.20 -10.19
CA LYS A 149 -7.38 -2.37 -11.46
C LYS A 149 -7.41 -1.12 -12.34
N SER A 150 -8.55 -0.43 -12.40
CA SER A 150 -8.69 0.82 -13.16
C SER A 150 -7.82 1.93 -12.57
N ILE A 151 -7.86 2.11 -11.24
CA ILE A 151 -7.06 3.13 -10.54
C ILE A 151 -5.56 2.85 -10.71
N ALA A 152 -5.14 1.61 -10.45
CA ALA A 152 -3.77 1.17 -10.61
C ALA A 152 -3.25 1.41 -12.03
N LYS A 153 -4.05 1.11 -13.06
CA LYS A 153 -3.72 1.40 -14.46
C LYS A 153 -3.54 2.90 -14.72
N GLU A 154 -4.43 3.75 -14.19
CA GLU A 154 -4.35 5.20 -14.36
C GLU A 154 -3.11 5.78 -13.70
N LYS A 155 -2.81 5.35 -12.47
CA LYS A 155 -1.67 5.82 -11.68
C LYS A 155 -0.36 5.12 -12.04
N LYS A 156 -0.41 4.07 -12.86
CA LYS A 156 0.72 3.19 -13.19
C LYS A 156 1.31 2.51 -11.94
N THR A 157 0.45 2.24 -10.97
CA THR A 157 0.79 1.55 -9.72
C THR A 157 0.70 0.04 -9.94
N PRO A 158 1.71 -0.75 -9.54
CA PRO A 158 1.60 -2.20 -9.46
C PRO A 158 0.38 -2.64 -8.65
N ILE A 159 -0.37 -3.61 -9.17
CA ILE A 159 -1.49 -4.23 -8.48
C ILE A 159 -1.35 -5.75 -8.49
N PHE A 160 -1.53 -6.35 -7.33
CA PHE A 160 -1.50 -7.79 -7.15
C PHE A 160 -2.82 -8.30 -6.58
N GLU A 161 -3.18 -9.51 -6.97
CA GLU A 161 -4.45 -10.12 -6.59
C GLU A 161 -4.18 -11.38 -5.76
N ALA A 162 -4.70 -11.41 -4.54
CA ALA A 162 -4.71 -12.58 -3.67
C ALA A 162 -6.05 -13.32 -3.86
N ALA A 163 -6.00 -14.62 -4.16
CA ALA A 163 -7.23 -15.40 -4.33
C ALA A 163 -8.05 -15.48 -3.03
N LYS A 164 -7.37 -15.50 -1.89
CA LYS A 164 -7.96 -15.49 -0.54
C LYS A 164 -7.03 -14.79 0.45
N ILE A 165 -7.60 -14.37 1.58
CA ILE A 165 -6.87 -13.71 2.68
C ILE A 165 -5.64 -14.50 3.14
N ALA A 166 -5.70 -15.83 3.11
CA ALA A 166 -4.59 -16.70 3.53
C ALA A 166 -3.32 -16.51 2.68
N ASP A 167 -3.46 -16.09 1.42
CA ASP A 167 -2.36 -15.92 0.47
C ASP A 167 -1.62 -14.59 0.69
N LEU A 168 -2.22 -13.64 1.42
CA LEU A 168 -1.61 -12.35 1.72
C LEU A 168 -0.36 -12.47 2.59
N GLY A 169 -0.31 -13.45 3.51
CA GLY A 169 0.87 -13.65 4.36
C GLY A 169 2.15 -13.89 3.53
N PRO A 170 2.19 -14.92 2.67
CA PRO A 170 3.28 -15.13 1.73
C PRO A 170 3.62 -13.90 0.88
N MET A 171 2.61 -13.21 0.34
CA MET A 171 2.84 -12.00 -0.46
C MET A 171 3.51 -10.88 0.34
N LEU A 172 3.08 -10.65 1.59
CA LEU A 172 3.70 -9.68 2.48
C LEU A 172 5.13 -10.10 2.84
N ARG A 173 5.37 -11.39 3.07
CA ARG A 173 6.71 -11.92 3.33
C ARG A 173 7.66 -11.63 2.17
N GLU A 174 7.25 -11.87 0.93
CA GLU A 174 8.08 -11.59 -0.26
C GLU A 174 8.52 -10.12 -0.38
N ARG A 175 7.75 -9.20 0.22
CA ARG A 175 8.03 -7.75 0.17
C ARG A 175 8.94 -7.29 1.31
N PHE A 176 8.78 -7.86 2.50
CA PHE A 176 9.43 -7.36 3.72
C PHE A 176 10.51 -8.29 4.30
N VAL A 177 10.62 -9.51 3.80
CA VAL A 177 11.60 -10.49 4.24
C VAL A 177 12.39 -10.92 3.02
N ALA A 178 13.69 -10.63 3.01
CA ALA A 178 14.58 -11.13 1.96
C ALA A 178 14.41 -12.65 1.84
N PRO A 179 14.40 -13.21 0.61
CA PRO A 179 14.31 -14.65 0.44
C PRO A 179 15.46 -15.30 1.20
N GLU A 180 15.14 -16.23 2.10
CA GLU A 180 16.17 -17.06 2.72
C GLU A 180 16.94 -17.73 1.58
N GLU A 181 18.25 -17.47 1.49
CA GLU A 181 19.12 -18.26 0.63
C GLU A 181 18.94 -19.71 1.06
N THR A 182 18.25 -20.48 0.22
CA THR A 182 18.14 -21.92 0.39
C THR A 182 19.55 -22.47 0.31
N SER A 183 20.13 -22.75 1.48
CA SER A 183 21.30 -23.63 1.58
C SER A 183 20.81 -25.00 1.13
N GLU A 184 21.10 -25.32 -0.12
CA GLU A 184 21.07 -26.70 -0.59
C GLU A 184 22.10 -27.47 0.27
N GLU A 185 21.59 -28.29 1.20
CA GLU A 185 22.34 -29.40 1.80
C GLU A 185 22.23 -30.66 0.92
#